data_AF-A0A8D5U235-F1
#
_entry.id   AF-A0A8D5U235-F1
#
_cell.length_a   1.000
_cell.length_b   1.000
_cell.length_c   1.000
_cell.angle_alpha   90.00
_cell.angle_beta   90.00
_cell.angle_gamma   90.00
#
_symmetry.space_group_name_H-M   'P 1'
#
loop_
_entity.id
_entity.type
_entity.pdbx_description
1 polymer ?
#
loop_
_entity_poly.entity_id
_entity_poly.type
_entity_poly.pdbx_seq_one_letter_code
_entity_poly.pdbx_strand_id
1 'polypeptide(L)'
;MEKGDAVQASEKAYKTAEEIVKALAEKLNIPKYQQALKGGRWYTYWLASAVDRLAKDLGDWVLNGWNSAYILHVWGFHEAKFSTADITEHLRKVKEMLDNVINMIEK
;
A
#
# COMPACT_ATOMS: atom_id res chain seq x y z
N MET A 1 -23.46 3.93 5.48
CA MET A 1 -22.03 3.91 5.78
C MET A 1 -21.71 5.18 6.55
N GLU A 2 -21.21 5.04 7.77
CA GLU A 2 -20.96 6.16 8.69
C GLU A 2 -19.49 6.61 8.63
N LYS A 3 -19.17 7.74 9.27
CA LYS A 3 -17.79 8.27 9.33
C LYS A 3 -16.79 7.26 9.92
N GLY A 4 -17.24 6.41 10.86
CA GLY A 4 -16.44 5.32 11.42
C GLY A 4 -16.01 4.27 10.38
N ASP A 5 -16.86 4.01 9.37
CA ASP A 5 -16.55 3.06 8.30
C ASP A 5 -15.40 3.57 7.43
N ALA A 6 -15.35 4.88 7.17
CA ALA A 6 -14.32 5.48 6.34
C ALA A 6 -12.92 5.40 6.98
N VAL A 7 -12.83 5.67 8.29
CA VAL A 7 -11.60 5.57 9.07
C VAL A 7 -11.07 4.14 9.07
N GLN A 8 -11.93 3.16 9.39
CA GLN A 8 -11.54 1.76 9.45
C GLN A 8 -11.18 1.18 8.07
N ALA A 9 -11.91 1.54 7.02
CA ALA A 9 -11.61 1.13 5.65
C ALA A 9 -10.26 1.68 5.19
N SER A 10 -9.96 2.95 5.53
CA SER A 10 -8.69 3.59 5.20
C SER A 10 -7.51 2.90 5.87
N GLU A 11 -7.62 2.58 7.17
CA GLU A 11 -6.57 1.86 7.90
C GLU A 11 -6.30 0.47 7.31
N LYS A 12 -7.38 -0.28 7.02
CA LYS A 12 -7.27 -1.61 6.42
C LYS A 12 -6.60 -1.57 5.05
N ALA A 13 -7.02 -0.64 4.18
CA ALA A 13 -6.43 -0.49 2.86
C ALA A 13 -4.95 -0.12 2.92
N TYR A 14 -4.55 0.77 3.84
CA TYR A 14 -3.14 1.08 4.05
C TYR A 14 -2.33 -0.15 4.47
N LYS A 15 -2.82 -0.91 5.47
CA LYS A 15 -2.16 -2.15 5.92
C LYS A 15 -2.05 -3.19 4.80
N THR A 16 -3.07 -3.32 3.96
CA THR A 16 -3.01 -4.21 2.78
C THR A 16 -1.89 -3.80 1.82
N ALA A 17 -1.80 -2.52 1.47
CA ALA A 17 -0.74 -2.04 0.59
C ALA A 17 0.66 -2.20 1.22
N GLU A 18 0.78 -1.93 2.53
CA GLU A 18 2.03 -2.12 3.28
C GLU A 18 2.52 -3.57 3.21
N GLU A 19 1.65 -4.54 3.49
CA GLU A 19 2.02 -5.97 3.44
C GLU A 19 2.33 -6.45 2.01
N ILE A 20 1.61 -5.94 1.00
CA ILE A 20 1.96 -6.22 -0.41
C ILE A 20 3.37 -5.72 -0.72
N VAL A 21 3.72 -4.48 -0.36
CA VAL A 21 5.04 -3.91 -0.63
C VAL A 21 6.13 -4.73 0.06
N LYS A 22 5.92 -5.12 1.32
CA LYS A 22 6.86 -5.98 2.05
C LYS A 22 7.04 -7.33 1.37
N ALA A 23 5.95 -8.00 1.00
CA ALA A 23 5.99 -9.30 0.36
C ALA A 23 6.64 -9.25 -1.03
N LEU A 24 6.37 -8.22 -1.83
CA LEU A 24 7.03 -8.02 -3.13
C LEU A 24 8.53 -7.71 -2.97
N ALA A 25 8.88 -6.87 -1.98
CA ALA A 25 10.27 -6.54 -1.68
C ALA A 25 11.07 -7.77 -1.23
N GLU A 26 10.45 -8.66 -0.45
CA GLU A 26 10.98 -9.96 -0.06
C GLU A 26 11.14 -10.90 -1.26
N LYS A 27 10.06 -11.12 -2.03
CA LYS A 27 10.03 -12.05 -3.18
C LYS A 27 11.08 -11.69 -4.23
N LEU A 28 11.30 -10.39 -4.48
CA LEU A 28 12.29 -9.89 -5.44
C LEU A 28 13.65 -9.60 -4.80
N ASN A 29 13.78 -9.82 -3.49
CA ASN A 29 14.99 -9.60 -2.70
C ASN A 29 15.65 -8.23 -2.95
N ILE A 30 14.85 -7.17 -2.94
CA ILE A 30 15.37 -5.81 -3.19
C ILE A 30 16.21 -5.33 -1.99
N PRO A 31 17.18 -4.40 -2.20
CA PRO A 31 18.04 -3.93 -1.11
C PRO A 31 17.31 -3.40 0.13
N LYS A 32 16.12 -2.82 -0.05
CA LYS A 32 15.29 -2.32 1.08
C LYS A 32 14.79 -3.42 2.01
N TYR A 33 14.47 -4.60 1.49
CA TYR A 33 14.07 -5.74 2.33
C TYR A 33 15.22 -6.17 3.26
N GLN A 34 16.44 -6.26 2.73
CA GLN A 34 17.62 -6.59 3.52
C GLN A 34 17.92 -5.55 4.63
N GLN A 35 17.69 -4.26 4.35
CA GLN A 35 17.80 -3.20 5.36
C GLN A 35 16.74 -3.34 6.46
N ALA A 36 15.50 -3.62 6.08
CA ALA A 36 14.40 -3.81 7.03
C ALA A 36 14.61 -5.04 7.92
N LEU A 37 15.11 -6.15 7.37
CA LEU A 37 15.48 -7.35 8.13
C LEU A 37 16.54 -7.04 9.20
N LYS A 38 17.63 -6.35 8.81
CA LYS A 38 18.71 -5.97 9.75
C LYS A 38 18.22 -5.02 10.85
N GLY A 39 17.31 -4.11 10.51
CA GLY A 39 16.77 -3.13 11.44
C GLY A 39 15.57 -3.63 12.28
N GLY A 40 15.00 -4.79 11.97
CA GLY A 40 13.82 -5.36 12.64
C GLY A 40 12.52 -4.58 12.43
N ARG A 41 12.47 -3.60 11.52
CA ARG A 41 11.28 -2.79 11.24
C ARG A 41 11.30 -2.17 9.84
N TRP A 42 10.11 -1.81 9.37
CA TRP A 42 9.94 -0.92 8.23
C TRP A 42 9.66 0.51 8.69
N TYR A 43 10.22 1.48 7.97
CA TYR A 43 9.81 2.87 8.05
C TYR A 43 9.00 3.23 6.81
N THR A 44 8.02 4.11 6.94
CA THR A 44 7.15 4.48 5.80
C THR A 44 7.92 5.03 4.61
N TYR A 45 9.00 5.79 4.85
CA TYR A 45 9.88 6.26 3.76
C TYR A 45 10.70 5.13 3.10
N TRP A 46 10.97 4.02 3.81
CA TRP A 46 11.55 2.82 3.18
C TRP A 46 10.55 2.08 2.32
N LEU A 47 9.27 2.02 2.73
CA LEU A 47 8.20 1.45 1.92
C LEU A 47 8.02 2.26 0.63
N ALA A 48 7.96 3.59 0.72
CA ALA A 48 7.89 4.46 -0.45
C ALA A 48 9.10 4.26 -1.40
N SER A 49 10.32 4.19 -0.86
CA SER A 49 11.52 3.91 -1.66
C SER A 49 11.52 2.50 -2.28
N ALA A 50 10.94 1.51 -1.60
CA ALA A 50 10.75 0.17 -2.15
C ALA A 50 9.75 0.18 -3.31
N VAL A 51 8.64 0.91 -3.16
CA VAL A 51 7.62 1.12 -4.19
C VAL A 51 8.22 1.71 -5.46
N ASP A 52 9.06 2.74 -5.37
CA ASP A 52 9.72 3.35 -6.54
C ASP A 52 10.58 2.34 -7.32
N ARG A 53 11.20 1.40 -6.61
CA ARG A 53 11.95 0.31 -7.24
C ARG A 53 11.00 -0.72 -7.85
N LEU A 54 10.03 -1.21 -7.08
CA LEU A 54 9.08 -2.22 -7.51
C LEU A 54 8.26 -1.76 -8.72
N ALA A 55 7.90 -0.48 -8.80
CA ALA A 55 7.17 0.08 -9.94
C ALA A 55 7.97 0.03 -11.24
N LYS A 56 9.31 0.16 -11.19
CA LYS A 56 10.17 -0.01 -12.38
C LYS A 56 10.20 -1.45 -12.87
N ASP A 57 10.10 -2.40 -11.95
CA ASP A 57 10.23 -3.83 -12.25
C ASP A 57 8.86 -4.46 -12.61
N LEU A 58 7.76 -3.97 -12.03
CA LEU A 58 6.42 -4.56 -12.10
C LEU A 58 5.38 -3.68 -12.80
N GLY A 59 5.64 -2.37 -12.93
CA GLY A 59 4.74 -1.38 -13.50
C GLY A 59 4.08 -0.46 -12.48
N ASP A 60 3.48 0.62 -13.00
CA ASP A 60 2.96 1.75 -12.21
C ASP A 60 1.81 1.39 -11.26
N TRP A 61 1.20 0.21 -11.40
CA TRP A 61 0.13 -0.23 -10.50
C TRP A 61 0.59 -0.33 -9.04
N VAL A 62 1.88 -0.62 -8.79
CA VAL A 62 2.47 -0.63 -7.44
C VAL A 62 2.50 0.79 -6.86
N LEU A 63 2.97 1.75 -7.66
CA LEU A 63 3.06 3.16 -7.27
C LEU A 63 1.67 3.77 -7.05
N ASN A 64 0.73 3.49 -7.95
CA ASN A 64 -0.64 3.98 -7.87
C ASN A 64 -1.39 3.46 -6.63
N GLY A 65 -1.24 2.16 -6.34
CA GLY A 65 -1.80 1.54 -5.14
C GLY A 65 -1.22 2.12 -3.86
N TRP A 66 0.12 2.23 -3.79
CA TRP A 66 0.80 2.82 -2.62
C TRP A 66 0.43 4.29 -2.39
N ASN A 67 0.43 5.13 -3.43
CA ASN A 67 0.09 6.55 -3.28
C ASN A 67 -1.34 6.73 -2.78
N SER A 68 -2.28 5.92 -3.27
CA SER A 68 -3.66 5.92 -2.79
C SER A 68 -3.76 5.43 -1.35
N ALA A 69 -3.03 4.37 -1.00
CA ALA A 69 -2.96 3.85 0.36
C ALA A 69 -2.38 4.87 1.36
N TYR A 70 -1.35 5.61 0.97
CA TYR A 70 -0.73 6.63 1.81
C TYR A 70 -1.66 7.84 2.01
N ILE A 71 -2.40 8.24 0.97
CA ILE A 71 -3.46 9.24 1.09
C ILE A 71 -4.53 8.79 2.10
N LEU A 72 -4.99 7.53 2.02
CA LEU A 72 -5.96 6.96 2.98
C LEU A 72 -5.40 6.92 4.40
N HIS A 73 -4.12 6.57 4.55
CA HIS A 73 -3.45 6.55 5.86
C HIS A 73 -3.45 7.91 6.54
N VAL A 74 -3.09 8.96 5.80
CA VAL A 74 -3.05 10.33 6.34
C VAL A 74 -4.45 10.89 6.52
N TRP A 75 -5.20 11.05 5.42
CA TRP A 75 -6.44 11.82 5.43
C TRP A 75 -7.68 11.04 5.87
N GLY A 76 -7.67 9.72 5.65
CA GLY A 76 -8.75 8.83 6.05
C GLY A 76 -8.61 8.33 7.48
N PHE A 77 -7.43 7.84 7.86
CA PHE A 77 -7.20 7.24 9.17
C PHE A 77 -6.73 8.26 10.22
N HIS A 78 -5.57 8.89 10.04
CA HIS A 78 -5.01 9.78 11.06
C HIS A 78 -5.80 11.07 11.25
N GLU A 79 -6.18 11.73 10.16
CA GLU A 79 -6.85 13.04 10.21
C GLU A 79 -8.38 12.93 10.22
N ALA A 80 -8.93 11.75 9.87
CA ALA A 80 -10.37 11.47 9.79
C ALA A 80 -11.17 12.55 9.04
N LYS A 81 -10.62 13.05 7.93
CA LYS A 81 -11.20 14.11 7.08
C LYS A 81 -12.01 13.57 5.92
N PHE A 82 -11.66 12.40 5.41
CA PHE A 82 -12.35 11.80 4.27
C PHE A 82 -13.67 11.13 4.66
N SER A 83 -14.68 11.38 3.83
CA SER A 83 -15.95 10.66 3.82
C SER A 83 -15.81 9.33 3.06
N THR A 84 -16.88 8.52 3.08
CA THR A 84 -16.94 7.28 2.31
C THR A 84 -16.87 7.51 0.80
N ALA A 85 -17.37 8.65 0.31
CA ALA A 85 -17.25 9.03 -1.09
C ALA A 85 -15.79 9.33 -1.46
N ASP A 86 -15.09 10.10 -0.62
CA ASP A 86 -13.70 10.52 -0.87
C ASP A 86 -12.75 9.33 -0.94
N ILE A 87 -12.97 8.29 -0.12
CA ILE A 87 -12.09 7.11 -0.09
C ILE A 87 -12.34 6.13 -1.24
N THR A 88 -13.47 6.21 -1.94
CA THR A 88 -13.93 5.14 -2.85
C THR A 88 -12.93 4.87 -3.98
N GLU A 89 -12.41 5.92 -4.63
CA GLU A 89 -11.44 5.75 -5.71
C GLU A 89 -10.08 5.25 -5.18
N HIS A 90 -9.65 5.72 -4.02
CA HIS A 90 -8.41 5.25 -3.41
C HIS A 90 -8.49 3.78 -3.00
N LEU A 91 -9.63 3.33 -2.45
CA LEU A 91 -9.88 1.92 -2.16
C LEU A 91 -9.84 1.07 -3.42
N ARG A 92 -10.41 1.56 -4.53
CA ARG A 92 -10.35 0.90 -5.83
C ARG A 92 -8.91 0.70 -6.29
N LYS A 93 -8.05 1.72 -6.14
CA LYS A 93 -6.61 1.63 -6.47
C LYS A 93 -5.84 0.63 -5.62
N VAL A 94 -6.12 0.57 -4.32
CA VAL A 94 -5.53 -0.47 -3.46
C VAL A 94 -6.02 -1.86 -3.85
N LYS A 95 -7.30 -1.99 -4.21
CA LYS A 95 -7.84 -3.27 -4.71
C LYS A 95 -7.18 -3.69 -6.03
N GLU A 96 -6.99 -2.79 -6.99
CA GLU A 96 -6.27 -3.07 -8.24
C GLU A 96 -4.85 -3.58 -7.96
N MET A 97 -4.16 -2.98 -6.98
CA MET A 97 -2.83 -3.44 -6.54
C MET A 97 -2.88 -4.87 -5.99
N LEU A 98 -3.87 -5.19 -5.16
CA LEU A 98 -4.05 -6.54 -4.62
C LEU A 98 -4.38 -7.57 -5.73
N ASP A 99 -5.33 -7.23 -6.62
CA ASP A 99 -5.74 -8.11 -7.72
C ASP A 99 -4.55 -8.44 -8.64
N ASN A 100 -3.71 -7.44 -8.95
CA ASN A 100 -2.49 -7.65 -9.75
C ASN A 100 -1.50 -8.60 -9.06
N VAL A 101 -1.32 -8.49 -7.74
CA VAL A 101 -0.44 -9.41 -6.99
C VAL A 101 -0.97 -10.84 -7.03
N ILE A 102 -2.29 -11.03 -6.84
CA ILE A 102 -2.92 -12.35 -6.90
C ILE A 102 -2.71 -12.97 -8.30
N ASN A 103 -2.99 -12.20 -9.36
CA ASN A 103 -2.78 -12.63 -10.74
C ASN A 103 -1.31 -12.97 -11.08
N MET A 104 -0.35 -12.40 -10.35
CA MET A 104 1.08 -12.74 -10.48
C MET A 104 1.47 -14.02 -9.76
N ILE A 105 0.68 -14.49 -8.79
CA ILE A 105 0.96 -15.69 -7.99
C ILE A 105 0.24 -16.92 -8.58
N GLU A 106 -0.93 -16.72 -9.18
CA GLU A 106 -1.74 -17.79 -9.78
C GLU A 106 -1.25 -18.26 -11.17
N LYS A 107 -0.23 -17.59 -11.73
CA LYS A 107 0.45 -17.98 -12.98
C LYS A 107 1.73 -18.73 -12.69
#